data_AF-A0A6J1WN80-F1
#
_entry.id   AF-A0A6J1WN80-F1
#
_cell.length_a   1.000
_cell.length_b   1.000
_cell.length_c   1.000
_cell.angle_alpha   90.00
_cell.angle_beta   90.00
_cell.angle_gamma   90.00
#
_symmetry.space_group_name_H-M   'P 1'
#
loop_
_entity.id
_entity.type
_entity.pdbx_description
1 polymer ?
#
loop_
_entity_poly.entity_id
_entity_poly.type
_entity_poly.pdbx_seq_one_letter_code
_entity_poly.pdbx_strand_id
1 'polypeptide(L)'
;MPTLVAIAVVGGLSVHIMASSRMCFAGARNGHMPELLAHINVKCMSPLPSLVFHMVMSVIMLIPDNLTSLITYCTVVESFFTTLSCSAVLWLRYKKPQLPRPIKVL
;
A
#
# COMPACT_ATOMS: atom_id res chain seq x y z
N MET A 1 -4.12 28.78 7.71
CA MET A 1 -4.89 27.65 7.14
C MET A 1 -4.10 26.82 6.11
N PRO A 2 -3.48 27.37 5.05
CA PRO A 2 -2.77 26.55 4.06
C PRO A 2 -1.53 25.82 4.62
N THR A 3 -0.86 26.42 5.61
CA THR A 3 0.31 25.83 6.29
C THR A 3 -0.03 24.56 7.06
N LEU A 4 -1.16 24.54 7.76
CA LEU A 4 -1.63 23.35 8.50
C LEU A 4 -2.00 22.20 7.56
N VAL A 5 -2.65 22.51 6.44
CA VAL A 5 -2.98 21.52 5.40
C VAL A 5 -1.70 20.95 4.79
N ALA A 6 -0.71 21.79 4.47
CA ALA A 6 0.57 21.32 3.94
C ALA A 6 1.29 20.38 4.93
N ILE A 7 1.33 20.72 6.22
CA ILE A 7 1.93 19.87 7.27
C ILE A 7 1.19 18.53 7.37
N ALA A 8 -0.15 18.54 7.30
CA ALA A 8 -0.96 17.32 7.35
C ALA A 8 -0.69 16.40 6.15
N VAL A 9 -0.61 16.95 4.94
CA VAL A 9 -0.32 16.19 3.71
C VAL A 9 1.09 15.60 3.75
N VAL A 10 2.09 16.36 4.20
CA VAL A 10 3.47 15.86 4.40
C VAL A 10 3.52 14.73 5.42
N GLY A 11 2.78 14.86 6.53
CA GLY A 11 2.65 13.81 7.53
C GLY A 11 2.03 12.54 6.96
N GLY A 12 0.91 12.66 6.25
CA GLY A 12 0.22 11.53 5.60
C GLY A 12 1.09 10.80 4.58
N LEU A 13 1.78 11.56 3.71
CA LEU A 13 2.71 10.99 2.71
C LEU A 13 3.87 10.23 3.37
N SER A 14 4.44 10.78 4.45
CA SER A 14 5.55 10.14 5.17
C SER A 14 5.14 8.78 5.77
N VAL A 15 3.93 8.71 6.33
CA VAL A 15 3.36 7.46 6.85
C VAL A 15 3.12 6.45 5.72
N HIS A 16 2.59 6.91 4.59
CA HIS A 16 2.34 6.06 3.42
C HIS A 16 3.63 5.44 2.88
N ILE A 17 4.70 6.23 2.75
CA ILE A 17 6.03 5.77 2.33
C ILE A 17 6.58 4.72 3.32
N MET A 18 6.41 4.95 4.63
CA MET A 18 6.85 3.98 5.63
C MET A 18 6.05 2.68 5.55
N ALA A 19 4.73 2.73 5.32
CA ALA A 19 3.89 1.55 5.20
C ALA A 19 4.23 0.71 3.94
N SER A 20 4.44 1.36 2.80
CA SER A 20 4.76 0.69 1.53
C SER A 20 6.10 -0.06 1.58
N SER A 21 7.10 0.49 2.28
CA SER A 21 8.38 -0.18 2.50
C SER A 21 8.25 -1.52 3.23
N ARG A 22 7.37 -1.59 4.25
CA ARG A 22 7.12 -2.82 5.02
C ARG A 22 6.39 -3.87 4.20
N MET A 23 5.42 -3.44 3.38
CA MET A 23 4.71 -4.34 2.46
C MET A 23 5.66 -4.97 1.43
N CYS A 24 6.58 -4.18 0.87
CA CYS A 24 7.60 -4.71 -0.05
C CYS A 24 8.54 -5.71 0.63
N PHE A 25 8.99 -5.44 1.86
CA PHE A 25 9.83 -6.38 2.63
C PHE A 25 9.11 -7.72 2.91
N ALA A 26 7.84 -7.67 3.30
CA ALA A 26 7.03 -8.87 3.50
C ALA A 26 6.75 -9.62 2.19
N GLY A 27 6.58 -8.90 1.07
CA GLY A 27 6.41 -9.47 -0.27
C GLY A 27 7.65 -10.20 -0.78
N ALA A 28 8.84 -9.61 -0.58
CA ALA A 28 10.12 -10.23 -0.92
C ALA A 28 10.36 -11.53 -0.14
N ARG A 29 10.00 -11.56 1.15
CA ARG A 29 10.13 -12.77 1.99
C ARG A 29 9.28 -13.95 1.52
N ASN A 30 8.16 -13.67 0.84
CA ASN A 30 7.25 -14.69 0.31
C ASN A 30 7.53 -15.04 -1.17
N GLY A 31 8.60 -14.53 -1.78
CA GLY A 31 9.05 -14.89 -3.13
C GLY A 31 8.16 -14.42 -4.29
N HIS A 32 7.19 -13.52 -4.05
CA HIS A 32 6.25 -13.05 -5.08
C HIS A 32 6.75 -11.84 -5.90
N MET A 33 7.94 -11.30 -5.59
CA MET A 33 8.60 -10.23 -6.36
C MET A 33 10.05 -10.66 -6.68
N PRO A 34 10.56 -10.37 -7.89
CA PRO A 34 11.94 -10.71 -8.26
C PRO A 34 12.93 -10.05 -7.32
N GLU A 35 13.98 -10.79 -6.93
CA GLU A 35 15.02 -10.40 -5.95
C GLU A 35 15.73 -9.07 -6.23
N LEU A 36 15.53 -8.46 -7.42
CA LEU A 36 16.03 -7.12 -7.74
C LEU A 36 15.32 -6.01 -6.95
N LEU A 37 14.06 -6.20 -6.54
CA LEU A 37 13.35 -5.32 -5.59
C LEU A 37 13.66 -5.67 -4.12
N ALA A 38 14.32 -6.82 -3.90
CA ALA A 38 14.87 -7.25 -2.62
C ALA A 38 16.38 -6.96 -2.49
N HIS A 39 16.99 -6.23 -3.45
CA HIS A 39 18.33 -5.69 -3.28
C HIS A 39 18.29 -4.53 -2.29
N ILE A 40 18.20 -4.92 -1.01
CA ILE A 40 18.55 -4.09 0.12
C ILE A 40 20.04 -3.80 -0.04
N ASN A 41 20.37 -2.59 -0.48
CA ASN A 41 21.71 -2.08 -0.22
C ASN A 41 21.90 -2.09 1.31
N VAL A 42 22.76 -3.00 1.78
CA VAL A 42 23.05 -3.32 3.19
C VAL A 42 23.51 -2.08 4.00
N LYS A 43 23.78 -0.97 3.32
CA LYS A 43 24.36 0.24 3.90
C LYS A 43 23.38 1.32 4.34
N CYS A 44 22.14 1.37 3.83
CA CYS A 44 21.26 2.53 4.05
C CYS A 44 19.86 2.24 4.61
N MET A 45 19.45 0.99 4.84
CA MET A 45 18.14 0.66 5.46
C MET A 45 16.94 1.40 4.83
N SER A 46 17.06 1.90 3.60
CA SER A 46 16.03 2.61 2.85
C SER A 46 15.91 1.90 1.50
N PRO A 47 14.73 1.35 1.16
CA PRO A 47 14.54 0.72 -0.12
C PRO A 47 14.40 1.81 -1.20
N LEU A 48 15.53 2.39 -1.60
CA LEU A 48 15.67 3.33 -2.71
C LEU A 48 14.94 2.86 -3.98
N PRO A 49 15.02 1.58 -4.44
CA PRO A 49 14.30 1.16 -5.63
C PRO A 49 12.77 1.19 -5.48
N SER A 50 12.21 0.87 -4.31
CA SER A 50 10.75 0.97 -4.10
C SER A 50 10.28 2.42 -3.99
N LEU A 51 11.09 3.30 -3.40
CA LEU A 51 10.81 4.73 -3.36
C LEU A 51 10.80 5.34 -4.76
N VAL A 52 11.82 5.02 -5.58
CA VAL A 52 11.92 5.49 -6.95
C VAL A 52 10.77 4.95 -7.79
N PHE A 53 10.40 3.67 -7.64
CA PHE A 53 9.23 3.11 -8.32
C PHE A 53 7.93 3.84 -7.92
N HIS A 54 7.72 4.08 -6.62
CA HIS A 54 6.55 4.81 -6.15
C HIS A 54 6.52 6.26 -6.65
N MET A 55 7.68 6.93 -6.69
CA MET A 55 7.83 8.28 -7.23
C MET A 55 7.53 8.32 -8.73
N VAL A 56 8.06 7.39 -9.51
CA VAL A 56 7.79 7.29 -10.95
C VAL A 56 6.31 7.03 -11.21
N MET A 57 5.70 6.08 -10.49
CA MET A 57 4.26 5.81 -10.61
C MET A 57 3.40 7.03 -10.22
N SER A 58 3.79 7.77 -9.18
CA SER A 58 3.10 9.00 -8.79
C SER A 58 3.21 10.10 -9.86
N VAL A 59 4.34 10.22 -10.54
CA VAL A 59 4.52 11.19 -11.64
C VAL A 59 3.68 10.79 -12.85
N ILE A 60 3.61 9.49 -13.17
CA ILE A 60 2.75 8.98 -14.25
C ILE A 60 1.27 9.24 -13.95
N MET A 61 0.83 9.05 -12.70
CA MET A 61 -0.54 9.35 -12.27
C MET A 61 -0.87 10.84 -12.21
N LEU A 62 0.11 11.73 -12.33
CA LEU A 62 -0.08 13.18 -12.37
C LEU A 62 -0.30 13.73 -13.79
N ILE A 63 -0.07 12.91 -14.82
CA ILE A 63 -0.30 13.27 -16.24
C ILE A 63 -1.75 13.67 -16.56
N PRO A 64 -2.82 13.06 -15.98
CA PRO A 64 -4.19 13.52 -16.24
C PRO A 64 -4.47 14.87 -15.55
N ASP A 65 -4.92 15.86 -16.35
CA ASP A 65 -5.17 17.24 -15.90
C ASP A 65 -6.32 17.42 -14.90
N ASN A 66 -7.17 16.40 -14.70
CA ASN A 66 -8.40 16.50 -13.90
C ASN A 66 -8.28 15.80 -12.53
N LEU A 67 -8.11 16.61 -11.48
CA LEU A 67 -8.06 16.15 -10.08
C LEU A 67 -9.28 15.32 -9.67
N THR A 68 -10.49 15.72 -10.07
CA THR A 68 -11.73 15.02 -9.70
C THR A 68 -11.76 13.60 -10.26
N SER A 69 -11.38 13.43 -11.52
CA SER A 69 -11.32 12.11 -12.17
C SER A 69 -10.24 11.22 -11.54
N LEU A 70 -9.09 11.79 -11.18
CA LEU A 70 -8.02 11.06 -10.50
C LEU A 70 -8.46 10.55 -9.12
N ILE A 71 -9.14 11.39 -8.33
CA ILE A 71 -9.67 11.01 -7.00
C ILE A 71 -10.71 9.89 -7.15
N THR A 72 -11.64 10.00 -8.10
CA THR A 72 -12.63 8.93 -8.33
C THR A 72 -11.97 7.63 -8.75
N TYR A 73 -10.93 7.68 -9.60
CA TYR A 73 -10.19 6.48 -9.99
C TYR A 73 -9.51 5.80 -8.79
N CYS A 74 -8.77 6.55 -7.98
CA CYS A 74 -8.09 6.00 -6.80
C CYS A 74 -9.08 5.38 -5.81
N THR A 75 -10.17 6.09 -5.50
CA THR A 75 -11.17 5.61 -4.53
C THR A 75 -11.91 4.35 -4.99
N VAL A 76 -12.19 4.22 -6.29
CA VAL A 76 -12.77 2.98 -6.86
C VAL A 76 -11.81 1.81 -6.71
N VAL A 77 -10.53 2.01 -7.03
CA VAL A 77 -9.50 0.97 -6.90
C VAL A 77 -9.31 0.54 -5.44
N GLU A 78 -9.17 1.50 -4.52
CA GLU A 78 -9.04 1.20 -3.09
C GLU A 78 -10.25 0.47 -2.53
N SER A 79 -11.46 0.90 -2.91
CA SER A 79 -12.70 0.23 -2.50
C SER A 79 -12.75 -1.20 -3.01
N PHE A 80 -12.34 -1.45 -4.26
CA PHE A 80 -12.29 -2.80 -4.82
C PHE A 80 -11.36 -3.73 -4.04
N PHE A 81 -10.11 -3.30 -3.76
CA PHE A 81 -9.16 -4.09 -2.97
C PHE A 81 -9.63 -4.31 -1.52
N THR A 82 -10.32 -3.32 -0.94
CA THR A 82 -10.90 -3.43 0.39
C THR A 82 -12.04 -4.45 0.41
N THR A 83 -12.97 -4.39 -0.55
CA THR A 83 -14.05 -5.37 -0.70
C THR A 83 -13.50 -6.77 -0.95
N LEU A 84 -12.46 -6.92 -1.77
CA LEU A 84 -11.77 -8.20 -2.00
C LEU A 84 -11.15 -8.74 -0.71
N SER A 85 -10.53 -7.89 0.10
CA SER A 85 -9.94 -8.29 1.39
C SER A 85 -11.03 -8.74 2.37
N CYS A 86 -12.14 -8.02 2.45
CA CYS A 86 -13.30 -8.40 3.25
C CYS A 86 -13.90 -9.74 2.78
N SER A 87 -14.07 -9.93 1.48
CA SER A 87 -14.61 -11.18 0.92
C SER A 87 -13.67 -12.37 1.12
N ALA A 88 -12.35 -12.17 1.04
CA ALA A 88 -11.35 -13.20 1.34
C ALA A 88 -11.44 -13.68 2.80
N VAL A 89 -11.67 -12.77 3.75
CA VAL A 89 -11.87 -13.13 5.16
C VAL A 89 -13.15 -13.93 5.37
N LEU A 90 -14.24 -13.55 4.70
CA LEU A 90 -15.51 -14.28 4.71
C LEU A 90 -15.35 -15.68 4.11
N TRP A 91 -14.67 -15.80 2.96
CA TRP A 91 -14.36 -17.07 2.33
C TRP A 91 -13.51 -17.98 3.23
N LEU A 92 -12.51 -17.41 3.92
CA LEU A 92 -11.68 -18.14 4.87
C LEU A 92 -12.49 -18.62 6.09
N ARG A 93 -13.50 -17.86 6.53
CA ARG A 93 -14.45 -18.33 7.57
C ARG A 93 -15.24 -19.55 7.10
N TYR A 94 -15.68 -19.57 5.86
CA TYR A 94 -16.42 -20.71 5.31
C TYR A 94 -15.55 -21.95 5.09
N LYS A 95 -14.37 -21.79 4.47
CA LYS A 95 -13.51 -22.93 4.08
C LYS A 95 -12.71 -23.54 5.24
N LYS A 96 -12.35 -22.76 6.26
CA LYS A 96 -11.55 -23.25 7.40
C LYS A 96 -12.09 -22.73 8.74
N PRO A 97 -13.19 -23.31 9.25
CA PRO A 97 -13.83 -22.86 10.49
C PRO A 97 -13.05 -23.24 11.77
N GLN A 98 -12.16 -24.23 11.69
CA GLN A 98 -11.42 -24.81 12.84
C GLN A 98 -10.19 -23.98 13.29
N LEU A 99 -9.83 -22.89 12.61
CA LEU A 99 -8.67 -22.09 13.04
C LEU A 99 -8.97 -21.36 14.35
N PRO A 100 -8.06 -21.39 15.35
CA PRO A 100 -8.20 -20.58 16.56
C PRO A 100 -8.12 -19.10 16.18
N ARG A 101 -9.26 -18.40 16.27
CA ARG A 101 -9.35 -16.95 16.06
C ARG A 101 -9.48 -16.28 17.43
N PRO A 102 -8.41 -15.65 17.95
CA PRO A 102 -8.44 -14.99 19.27
C PRO A 102 -9.34 -13.75 19.28
N ILE A 103 -9.57 -13.14 18.12
CA ILE A 103 -10.50 -12.03 17.96
C ILE A 103 -11.59 -12.45 16.98
N LYS A 104 -12.80 -12.66 17.49
CA LYS A 104 -14.01 -12.84 16.69
C LYS A 104 -14.78 -11.54 16.74
N VAL A 105 -14.98 -10.90 15.59
CA VAL A 105 -16.06 -9.92 15.46
C VAL A 105 -17.37 -10.67 15.63
N LEU A 106 -18.13 -10.24 16.65
CA LEU A 106 -19.49 -10.69 17.00
C LEU A 106 -20.46 -10.41 15.86
#